data_AF-A0A835HWF4-F1
#
_entry.id   AF-A0A835HWF4-F1
#
_cell.length_a   1.000
_cell.length_b   1.000
_cell.length_c   1.000
_cell.angle_alpha   90.00
_cell.angle_beta   90.00
_cell.angle_gamma   90.00
#
_symmetry.space_group_name_H-M   'P 1'
#
loop_
_entity.id
_entity.type
_entity.pdbx_description
1 polymer ?
#
loop_
_entity_poly.entity_id
_entity_poly.type
_entity_poly.pdbx_seq_one_letter_code
_entity_poly.pdbx_strand_id
1 'polypeptide(L)'
;MKPKLGLGSCNGLLYIVNQNNTNCLWNLSTGKLSRIPVSKIYLVILGKLVYGITLRYIYGFGHSAIVKDYEIIEIVCFGKPTHIHPSEVAVYSLKSKLWTSIPDIPYRVCSKMGVHVNGALHWTATHYTTPESETLA
;
A
#
# COMPACT_ATOMS: atom_id res chain seq x y z
N MET A 1 0.88 -16.75 17.93
CA MET A 1 1.37 -15.36 17.74
C MET A 1 0.16 -14.46 17.63
N LYS A 2 0.06 -13.35 18.39
CA LYS A 2 -1.10 -12.43 18.30
C LYS A 2 -0.84 -11.35 17.23
N PRO A 3 -1.83 -11.00 16.38
CA PRO A 3 -1.69 -9.88 15.44
C PRO A 3 -1.67 -8.55 16.21
N LYS A 4 -0.88 -7.58 15.74
CA LYS A 4 -0.87 -6.20 16.26
C LYS A 4 -1.86 -5.32 15.49
N LEU A 5 -1.92 -5.48 14.18
CA LEU A 5 -2.80 -4.72 13.29
C LEU A 5 -3.21 -5.59 12.09
N GLY A 6 -4.50 -5.57 11.74
CA GLY A 6 -4.98 -6.10 10.47
C GLY A 6 -4.88 -5.04 9.38
N LEU A 7 -4.35 -5.41 8.21
CA LEU A 7 -4.16 -4.53 7.06
C LEU A 7 -5.08 -4.90 5.88
N GLY A 8 -5.69 -6.07 5.91
CA GLY A 8 -6.71 -6.49 4.95
C GLY A 8 -7.04 -7.97 5.10
N SER A 9 -8.14 -8.39 4.49
CA SER A 9 -8.54 -9.80 4.41
C SER A 9 -9.07 -10.13 3.02
N CYS A 10 -8.82 -11.35 2.57
CA CYS A 10 -9.36 -11.86 1.31
C CYS A 10 -9.37 -13.39 1.36
N ASN A 11 -10.52 -14.02 1.09
CA ASN A 11 -10.66 -15.48 0.97
C ASN A 11 -10.01 -16.30 2.12
N GLY A 12 -10.20 -15.87 3.37
CA GLY A 12 -9.65 -16.56 4.55
C GLY A 12 -8.16 -16.29 4.84
N LEU A 13 -7.49 -15.49 4.01
CA LEU A 13 -6.17 -14.95 4.27
C LEU A 13 -6.29 -13.57 4.92
N LEU A 14 -5.45 -13.33 5.93
CA LEU A 14 -5.28 -12.02 6.55
C LEU A 14 -3.89 -11.46 6.24
N TYR A 15 -3.84 -10.21 5.78
CA TYR A 15 -2.62 -9.44 5.76
C TYR A 15 -2.51 -8.65 7.07
N ILE A 16 -1.44 -8.84 7.83
CA ILE A 16 -1.30 -8.32 9.19
C ILE A 16 0.10 -7.78 9.45
N VAL A 17 0.21 -6.90 10.45
CA VAL A 17 1.46 -6.61 11.14
C VAL A 17 1.51 -7.40 12.44
N ASN A 18 2.57 -8.17 12.65
CA ASN A 18 2.77 -8.89 13.91
C ASN A 18 3.35 -7.99 15.02
N GLN A 19 3.53 -8.53 16.22
CA GLN A 19 4.09 -7.80 17.36
C GLN A 19 5.53 -7.29 17.13
N ASN A 20 6.27 -7.94 16.23
CA ASN A 20 7.63 -7.56 15.85
C ASN A 20 7.66 -6.52 14.71
N ASN A 21 6.52 -5.87 14.41
CA ASN A 21 6.35 -4.94 13.30
C ASN A 21 6.71 -5.54 11.92
N THR A 22 6.54 -6.85 11.76
CA THR A 22 6.76 -7.55 10.49
C THR A 22 5.44 -7.74 9.75
N ASN A 23 5.43 -7.43 8.47
CA ASN A 23 4.32 -7.70 7.57
C ASN A 23 4.23 -9.20 7.31
N CYS A 24 3.06 -9.79 7.56
CA CYS A 24 2.83 -11.21 7.44
C CYS A 24 1.49 -11.49 6.78
N LEU A 25 1.43 -12.62 6.08
CA LEU A 25 0.20 -13.23 5.62
C LEU A 25 -0.16 -14.40 6.53
N TRP A 26 -1.36 -14.38 7.09
CA TRP A 26 -1.88 -15.43 7.95
C TRP A 26 -3.05 -16.14 7.28
N ASN A 27 -2.88 -17.43 7.02
CA ASN A 27 -3.98 -18.32 6.65
C ASN A 27 -4.69 -18.78 7.93
N LEU A 28 -5.92 -18.31 8.15
CA LEU A 28 -6.69 -18.66 9.34
C LEU A 28 -7.15 -20.12 9.33
N SER A 29 -7.47 -20.67 8.17
CA SER A 29 -7.94 -22.05 8.03
C SER A 29 -6.86 -23.09 8.33
N THR A 30 -5.59 -22.77 8.04
CA THR A 30 -4.47 -23.69 8.29
C THR A 30 -3.57 -23.25 9.44
N GLY A 31 -3.80 -22.08 10.02
CA GLY A 31 -2.93 -21.46 11.02
C GLY A 31 -1.55 -21.02 10.49
N LYS A 32 -1.28 -21.14 9.18
CA LYS A 32 0.05 -20.90 8.60
C LYS A 32 0.33 -19.40 8.50
N LEU A 33 1.46 -18.97 9.05
CA LEU A 33 1.96 -17.60 8.96
C LEU A 33 3.16 -17.53 8.02
N SER A 34 3.10 -16.65 7.03
CA SER A 34 4.19 -16.42 6.07
C SER A 34 4.65 -14.96 6.15
N ARG A 35 5.95 -14.72 6.26
CA ARG A 35 6.50 -13.36 6.27
C ARG A 35 6.51 -12.79 4.85
N ILE A 36 6.15 -11.53 4.72
CA ILE A 36 6.24 -10.78 3.47
C ILE A 36 7.57 -10.00 3.50
N PRO A 37 8.40 -10.09 2.43
CA PRO A 37 9.62 -9.33 2.36
C PRO A 37 9.30 -7.83 2.33
N VAL A 38 10.21 -7.02 2.86
CA VAL A 38 10.06 -5.55 2.88
C VAL A 38 10.19 -5.01 1.44
N SER A 39 9.32 -4.08 1.06
CA SER A 39 9.40 -3.44 -0.25
C SER A 39 10.60 -2.48 -0.35
N LYS A 40 11.06 -2.21 -1.58
CA LYS A 40 12.14 -1.23 -1.80
C LYS A 40 11.73 0.19 -1.39
N ILE A 41 10.44 0.52 -1.46
CA ILE A 41 9.92 1.84 -1.07
C ILE A 41 10.22 2.11 0.41
N TYR A 42 10.05 1.11 1.29
CA TYR A 42 10.41 1.23 2.71
C TYR A 42 11.89 1.57 2.93
N LEU A 43 12.79 1.02 2.11
CA LEU A 43 14.24 1.28 2.23
C LEU A 43 14.63 2.70 1.80
N VAL A 44 14.00 3.21 0.74
CA VAL A 44 14.20 4.59 0.27
C VAL A 44 13.79 5.59 1.36
N ILE A 45 12.81 5.24 2.19
CA ILE A 45 12.27 6.08 3.25
C ILE A 45 13.20 6.20 4.46
N LEU A 46 13.91 5.13 4.83
CA LEU A 46 14.93 5.23 5.88
C LEU A 46 16.00 6.30 5.56
N GLY A 47 16.28 6.53 4.27
CA GLY A 47 17.12 7.64 3.82
C GLY A 47 16.42 9.01 3.77
N LYS A 48 15.12 9.07 3.45
CA LYS A 48 14.35 10.32 3.25
C LYS A 48 13.73 10.93 4.53
N LEU A 49 13.56 10.15 5.61
CA LEU A 49 13.06 10.63 6.91
C LEU A 49 13.89 11.78 7.52
N VAL A 50 15.10 11.99 7.00
CA VAL A 50 16.05 13.04 7.41
C VAL A 50 15.57 14.46 7.04
N TYR A 51 14.65 14.64 6.08
CA TYR A 51 14.31 15.95 5.51
C TYR A 51 12.98 16.58 6.01
N GLY A 52 12.37 16.08 7.09
CA GLY A 52 11.14 16.68 7.65
C GLY A 52 9.90 16.51 6.76
N ILE A 53 9.88 15.49 5.91
CA ILE A 53 8.74 15.12 5.06
C ILE A 53 7.85 14.13 5.83
N THR A 54 6.55 14.40 5.91
CA THR A 54 5.58 13.44 6.45
C THR A 54 5.32 12.33 5.42
N LEU A 55 5.42 11.09 5.87
CA LEU A 55 5.17 9.91 5.04
C LEU A 55 3.95 9.16 5.57
N ARG A 56 3.06 8.78 4.65
CA ARG A 56 1.94 7.90 4.97
C ARG A 56 2.07 6.61 4.19
N TYR A 57 2.10 5.50 4.92
CA TYR A 57 2.00 4.16 4.37
C TYR A 57 0.53 3.76 4.33
N ILE A 58 0.09 3.39 3.14
CA ILE A 58 -1.22 2.82 2.88
C ILE A 58 -1.04 1.43 2.32
N TYR A 59 -1.87 0.50 2.79
CA TYR A 59 -1.83 -0.88 2.36
C TYR A 59 -3.15 -1.31 1.72
N GLY A 60 -3.09 -2.28 0.84
CA GLY A 60 -4.24 -3.05 0.39
C GLY A 60 -3.86 -4.51 0.18
N PHE A 61 -4.82 -5.40 0.36
CA PHE A 61 -4.63 -6.83 0.12
C PHE A 61 -5.89 -7.39 -0.54
N GLY A 62 -5.71 -8.12 -1.63
CA GLY A 62 -6.83 -8.67 -2.39
C GLY A 62 -6.40 -9.77 -3.35
N HIS A 63 -7.39 -10.48 -3.88
CA HIS A 63 -7.20 -11.43 -4.97
C HIS A 63 -7.61 -10.77 -6.30
N SER A 64 -6.70 -10.80 -7.27
CA SER A 64 -6.97 -10.37 -8.63
C SER A 64 -7.35 -11.58 -9.48
N ALA A 65 -8.61 -11.63 -9.93
CA ALA A 65 -9.11 -12.72 -10.77
C ALA A 65 -8.46 -12.74 -12.17
N ILE A 66 -7.97 -11.59 -12.63
CA ILE A 66 -7.35 -11.42 -13.96
C ILE A 66 -6.00 -12.16 -14.01
N VAL A 67 -5.12 -11.88 -13.05
CA VAL A 67 -3.79 -12.51 -12.97
C VAL A 67 -3.79 -13.80 -12.15
N LYS A 68 -4.93 -14.14 -11.52
CA LYS A 68 -5.12 -15.30 -10.65
C LYS A 68 -4.06 -15.37 -9.55
N ASP A 69 -3.88 -14.25 -8.86
CA ASP A 69 -2.92 -14.11 -7.78
C ASP A 69 -3.49 -13.27 -6.65
N TYR A 70 -2.95 -13.47 -5.45
CA TYR A 70 -3.11 -12.54 -4.37
C TYR A 70 -2.03 -11.48 -4.45
N GLU A 71 -2.43 -10.24 -4.26
CA GLU A 71 -1.57 -9.08 -4.37
C GLU A 71 -1.65 -8.25 -3.11
N ILE A 72 -0.49 -7.77 -2.67
CA ILE A 72 -0.39 -6.75 -1.63
C ILE A 72 0.02 -5.46 -2.33
N ILE A 73 -0.72 -4.39 -2.09
CA ILE A 73 -0.42 -3.06 -2.62
C ILE A 73 0.08 -2.19 -1.49
N GLU A 74 1.24 -1.57 -1.69
CA GLU A 74 1.81 -0.54 -0.84
C GLU A 74 1.79 0.78 -1.58
N ILE A 75 1.19 1.80 -0.98
CA ILE A 75 1.15 3.16 -1.50
C ILE A 75 1.82 4.07 -0.49
N VAL A 76 2.74 4.90 -0.97
CA VAL A 76 3.40 5.91 -0.17
C VAL A 76 3.05 7.29 -0.69
N CYS A 77 2.43 8.09 0.18
CA CYS A 77 2.18 9.50 -0.08
C CYS A 77 3.30 10.36 0.52
N PHE A 78 3.89 11.24 -0.29
CA PHE A 78 4.89 12.22 0.15
C PHE A 78 4.25 13.61 0.33
N GLY A 79 4.77 14.37 1.30
CA GLY A 79 4.57 15.82 1.35
C GLY A 79 3.88 16.37 2.60
N LYS A 80 4.00 17.68 2.78
CA LYS A 80 3.30 18.47 3.80
C LYS A 80 1.83 18.68 3.38
N PRO A 81 0.91 19.02 4.29
CA PRO A 81 -0.48 19.32 3.93
C PRO A 81 -0.62 20.35 2.80
N THR A 82 0.35 21.25 2.65
CA THR A 82 0.38 22.35 1.68
C THR A 82 1.01 22.00 0.33
N HIS A 83 1.70 20.87 0.19
CA HIS A 83 2.33 20.44 -1.07
C HIS A 83 2.13 18.93 -1.24
N ILE A 84 1.27 18.57 -2.21
CA ILE A 84 0.91 17.19 -2.50
C ILE A 84 1.80 16.69 -3.65
N HIS A 85 2.57 15.62 -3.41
CA HIS A 85 3.34 14.92 -4.43
C HIS A 85 2.57 13.69 -4.93
N PRO A 86 2.85 13.18 -6.16
CA PRO A 86 2.37 11.89 -6.62
C PRO A 86 2.69 10.79 -5.60
N SER A 87 1.80 9.80 -5.49
CA SER A 87 2.04 8.66 -4.59
C SER A 87 2.75 7.54 -5.34
N GLU A 88 3.84 7.06 -4.75
CA GLU A 88 4.56 5.89 -5.25
C GLU A 88 3.77 4.62 -4.91
N VAL A 89 3.71 3.67 -5.83
CA VAL A 89 2.96 2.42 -5.66
C VAL A 89 3.84 1.21 -5.95
N ALA A 90 3.82 0.24 -5.03
CA ALA A 90 4.42 -1.08 -5.23
C ALA A 90 3.39 -2.18 -5.03
N VAL A 91 3.51 -3.24 -5.84
CA VAL A 91 2.66 -4.42 -5.81
C VAL A 91 3.54 -5.63 -5.51
N TYR A 92 3.15 -6.43 -4.53
CA TYR A 92 3.74 -7.72 -4.24
C TYR A 92 2.84 -8.82 -4.75
N SER A 93 3.36 -9.65 -5.64
CA SER A 93 2.68 -10.85 -6.12
C SER A 93 3.03 -12.04 -5.21
N LEU A 94 2.02 -12.72 -4.65
CA LEU A 94 2.25 -13.91 -3.84
C LEU A 94 2.81 -15.07 -4.66
N LYS A 95 2.38 -15.18 -5.93
CA LYS A 95 2.84 -16.23 -6.84
C LYS A 95 4.31 -16.09 -7.20
N SER A 96 4.74 -14.89 -7.61
CA SER A 96 6.14 -14.63 -7.98
C SER A 96 7.04 -14.37 -6.78
N LYS A 97 6.46 -13.96 -5.63
CA LYS A 97 7.16 -13.53 -4.42
C LYS A 97 8.07 -12.32 -4.66
N LEU A 98 7.68 -11.45 -5.58
CA LEU A 98 8.44 -10.26 -5.96
C LEU A 98 7.60 -9.00 -5.74
N TRP A 99 8.29 -7.94 -5.35
CA TRP A 99 7.79 -6.57 -5.39
C TRP A 99 8.07 -5.97 -6.77
N THR A 100 7.06 -5.33 -7.35
CA THR A 100 7.15 -4.58 -8.58
C THR A 100 6.60 -3.18 -8.35
N SER A 101 7.38 -2.16 -8.69
CA SER A 101 6.90 -0.78 -8.72
C SER A 101 6.07 -0.58 -9.97
N ILE A 102 4.93 0.10 -9.83
CA ILE A 102 4.09 0.50 -10.96
C ILE A 102 4.14 2.04 -11.08
N PRO A 103 3.60 2.63 -12.16
CA PRO A 103 3.57 4.08 -12.31
C PRO A 103 2.93 4.77 -11.10
N ASP A 104 3.50 5.92 -10.74
CA ASP A 104 2.98 6.74 -9.65
C ASP A 104 1.56 7.21 -9.95
N ILE A 105 0.76 7.38 -8.90
CA ILE A 105 -0.62 7.83 -9.01
C ILE A 105 -0.75 9.32 -8.65
N PRO A 106 -1.53 10.12 -9.39
CA PRO A 106 -1.74 11.54 -9.13
C PRO A 106 -2.76 11.77 -8.00
N TYR A 107 -2.78 10.87 -7.02
CA TYR A 107 -3.75 10.87 -5.93
C TYR A 107 -3.04 10.82 -4.59
N ARG A 108 -3.53 11.60 -3.62
CA ARG A 108 -3.16 11.46 -2.22
C ARG A 108 -4.18 10.59 -1.52
N VAL A 109 -3.76 9.41 -1.09
CA VAL A 109 -4.67 8.46 -0.44
C VAL A 109 -4.90 8.85 1.02
N CYS A 110 -6.18 8.96 1.40
CA CYS A 110 -6.62 9.41 2.72
C CYS A 110 -6.84 8.25 3.69
N SER A 111 -7.38 7.13 3.19
CA SER A 111 -7.60 5.90 3.97
C SER A 111 -6.30 5.12 4.18
N LYS A 112 -6.01 4.67 5.41
CA LYS A 112 -4.80 3.86 5.70
C LYS A 112 -4.84 2.44 5.10
N MET A 113 -6.04 1.93 4.85
CA MET A 113 -6.27 0.55 4.41
C MET A 113 -7.23 0.57 3.23
N GLY A 114 -6.92 -0.24 2.22
CA GLY A 114 -7.78 -0.49 1.07
C GLY A 114 -8.86 -1.50 1.40
N VAL A 115 -10.02 -1.34 0.78
CA VAL A 115 -11.14 -2.27 0.89
C VAL A 115 -11.24 -3.06 -0.40
N HIS A 116 -11.23 -4.40 -0.30
CA HIS A 116 -11.43 -5.27 -1.45
C HIS A 116 -12.92 -5.48 -1.69
N VAL A 117 -13.44 -4.99 -2.81
CA VAL A 117 -14.85 -5.10 -3.21
C VAL A 117 -14.90 -5.47 -4.69
N ASN A 118 -15.73 -6.45 -5.06
CA ASN A 118 -15.94 -6.88 -6.45
C ASN A 118 -14.64 -7.18 -7.23
N GLY A 119 -13.64 -7.75 -6.56
CA GLY A 119 -12.37 -8.12 -7.19
C GLY A 119 -11.38 -6.96 -7.36
N ALA A 120 -11.71 -5.76 -6.90
CA ALA A 120 -10.85 -4.58 -6.95
C ALA A 120 -10.58 -4.01 -5.55
N LEU A 121 -9.44 -3.34 -5.38
CA LEU A 121 -9.12 -2.59 -4.17
C LEU A 121 -9.54 -1.13 -4.33
N HIS A 122 -10.20 -0.60 -3.31
CA HIS A 122 -10.69 0.78 -3.27
C HIS A 122 -10.08 1.54 -2.09
N TRP A 123 -9.74 2.80 -2.34
CA TRP A 123 -9.28 3.75 -1.33
C TRP A 123 -9.98 5.09 -1.54
N THR A 124 -10.11 5.87 -0.47
CA THR A 124 -10.51 7.28 -0.59
C THR A 124 -9.27 8.12 -0.86
N ALA A 125 -9.33 9.02 -1.83
CA ALA A 125 -8.20 9.84 -2.22
C ALA A 125 -8.63 11.20 -2.77
N THR A 126 -7.73 12.18 -2.68
CA THR A 126 -7.87 13.48 -3.34
C THR A 126 -6.98 13.53 -4.56
N HIS A 127 -7.53 13.94 -5.71
CA HIS A 127 -6.76 14.12 -6.93
C HIS A 127 -5.85 15.35 -6.83
N TYR A 128 -4.67 15.27 -7.43
CA TYR A 128 -3.81 16.41 -7.66
C TYR A 128 -4.36 17.24 -8.82
N THR A 129 -4.93 18.41 -8.54
CA THR A 129 -5.02 19.47 -9.54
C THR A 129 -3.74 20.28 -9.46
N THR A 130 -2.92 20.26 -10.53
CA THR A 130 -2.09 21.43 -10.83
C THR A 130 -3.02 22.63 -10.80
N PRO A 131 -2.67 23.75 -10.14
CA PRO A 131 -3.26 25.01 -10.52
C PRO A 131 -3.00 25.12 -12.02
N GLU A 132 -4.04 25.03 -12.84
CA GLU A 132 -3.92 25.46 -14.23
C GLU A 132 -3.34 26.85 -14.18
N SER A 133 -2.40 27.13 -15.09
CA SER A 133 -1.95 28.47 -15.37
C SER A 133 -3.18 29.35 -15.60
N GLU A 134 -3.61 30.08 -14.56
CA GLU A 134 -4.36 31.31 -14.68
C GLU A 134 -3.45 32.30 -15.43
N THR A 135 -3.36 32.13 -16.74
CA THR A 135 -2.73 33.07 -17.66
C THR A 135 -3.16 32.67 -19.06
N LEU A 136 -4.30 33.23 -19.48
CA LEU A 136 -4.44 34.10 -20.65
C LEU A 136 -5.92 34.09 -21.11
N ALA A 137 -6.68 35.08 -20.63
CA ALA A 137 -7.81 35.68 -21.33
C ALA A 137 -7.63 37.21 -21.23
#